data_AF-C3VUT9-F1
#
_entry.id   AF-C3VUT9-F1
#
_cell.length_a   1.000
_cell.length_b   1.000
_cell.length_c   1.000
_cell.angle_alpha   90.00
_cell.angle_beta   90.00
_cell.angle_gamma   90.00
#
_symmetry.space_group_name_H-M   'P 1'
#
loop_
_entity.id
_entity.type
_entity.pdbx_description
1 polymer ?
#
loop_
_entity_poly.entity_id
_entity_poly.type
_entity_poly.pdbx_seq_one_letter_code
_entity_poly.pdbx_strand_id
1 'polypeptide(L)'
;FNGGGHINHSIFWQNMSPDGGEPGGDLLAAINRDFGSLENMKSQLAAQTVAIQGSGWGWLGYNKQKGVLQIATCPNQDPLEATTGLVPLFGIDVWEHA
;
A
#
# COMPACT_ATOMS: atom_id res chain seq x y z
N PHE A 1 15.45 -8.99 -2.79
CA PHE A 1 15.13 -9.59 -1.48
C PHE A 1 15.59 -8.71 -0.30
N ASN A 2 16.84 -8.75 0.18
CA ASN A 2 17.25 -8.03 1.41
C ASN A 2 17.00 -6.50 1.38
N GLY A 3 17.45 -5.82 0.31
CA GLY A 3 17.25 -4.37 0.18
C GLY A 3 15.78 -3.96 0.12
N GLY A 4 14.95 -4.75 -0.57
CA GLY A 4 13.51 -4.51 -0.60
C GLY A 4 12.84 -4.76 0.75
N GLY A 5 13.29 -5.77 1.51
CA GLY A 5 12.81 -6.00 2.87
C GLY A 5 13.11 -4.83 3.79
N HIS A 6 14.32 -4.26 3.71
CA HIS A 6 14.66 -3.05 4.46
C HIS A 6 13.77 -1.86 4.08
N ILE A 7 13.53 -1.63 2.79
CA ILE A 7 12.67 -0.53 2.31
C ILE A 7 11.23 -0.73 2.80
N ASN A 8 10.65 -1.91 2.56
CA ASN A 8 9.26 -2.21 2.87
C ASN A 8 8.97 -2.03 4.37
N HIS A 9 9.79 -2.63 5.23
CA HIS A 9 9.60 -2.52 6.68
C HIS A 9 9.88 -1.12 7.21
N SER A 10 10.88 -0.40 6.66
CA SER A 10 11.12 1.00 7.06
C SER A 10 9.90 1.88 6.80
N ILE A 11 9.17 1.63 5.72
CA ILE A 11 7.90 2.31 5.42
C ILE A 11 6.78 1.81 6.33
N PHE A 12 6.64 0.49 6.49
CA PHE A 12 5.60 -0.16 7.29
C PHE A 12 5.54 0.37 8.72
N TRP A 13 6.69 0.52 9.39
CA TRP A 13 6.74 1.05 10.76
C TRP A 13 6.25 2.50 10.83
N GLN A 14 6.47 3.31 9.80
CA GLN A 14 5.96 4.69 9.72
C GLN A 14 4.49 4.76 9.33
N ASN A 15 3.92 3.66 8.78
CA ASN A 15 2.50 3.57 8.44
C ASN A 15 1.61 3.20 9.64
N MET A 16 2.19 2.78 10.77
CA MET A 16 1.45 2.38 11.96
C MET A 16 1.58 3.42 13.08
N SER A 17 0.48 3.63 13.80
CA SER A 17 0.42 4.49 14.98
C SER A 17 -0.64 3.96 15.95
N PRO A 18 -0.41 4.00 17.28
CA PRO A 18 -1.45 3.70 18.26
C PRO A 18 -2.62 4.70 18.18
N ASP A 19 -2.33 5.92 17.74
CA ASP A 19 -3.30 7.02 17.61
C ASP A 19 -3.65 7.28 16.13
N GLY A 20 -3.74 6.22 15.32
CA GLY A 20 -4.15 6.30 13.93
C GLY A 20 -5.55 6.90 13.74
N GLY A 21 -5.93 7.12 12.48
CA GLY A 21 -7.23 7.71 12.15
C GLY A 21 -7.53 7.68 10.65
N GLU A 22 -8.57 8.41 10.26
CA GLU A 22 -8.92 8.55 8.84
C GLU A 22 -8.07 9.63 8.15
N PRO A 23 -7.73 9.46 6.87
CA PRO A 23 -7.03 10.49 6.11
C PRO A 23 -7.92 11.72 5.94
N GLY A 24 -7.31 12.90 5.95
CA GLY A 24 -7.97 14.18 5.64
C GLY A 24 -7.42 14.83 4.37
N GLY A 25 -7.98 16.00 4.04
CA GLY A 25 -7.46 16.88 2.99
C GLY A 25 -7.35 16.22 1.61
N ASP A 26 -6.26 16.53 0.90
CA ASP A 26 -6.02 16.10 -0.48
C ASP A 26 -5.97 14.57 -0.63
N LEU A 27 -5.50 13.85 0.40
CA LEU A 27 -5.46 12.39 0.37
C LEU A 27 -6.86 11.80 0.36
N LEU A 28 -7.77 12.29 1.23
CA LEU A 28 -9.16 11.82 1.24
C LEU A 28 -9.88 12.18 -0.07
N ALA A 29 -9.62 13.37 -0.62
CA ALA A 29 -10.16 13.78 -1.90
C ALA A 29 -9.69 12.87 -3.04
N ALA A 30 -8.41 12.51 -3.08
CA ALA A 30 -7.85 11.57 -4.05
C ALA A 30 -8.43 10.16 -3.89
N ILE A 31 -8.59 9.69 -2.65
CA ILE A 31 -9.23 8.38 -2.37
C ILE A 31 -10.67 8.35 -2.89
N ASN A 32 -11.46 9.38 -2.59
CA ASN A 32 -12.85 9.46 -3.06
C ASN A 32 -12.93 9.57 -4.59
N ARG A 33 -11.99 10.28 -5.23
CA ARG A 33 -11.92 10.37 -6.69
C ARG A 33 -11.59 9.02 -7.34
N ASP A 34 -10.60 8.31 -6.81
CA ASP A 34 -10.03 7.13 -7.47
C ASP A 34 -10.74 5.82 -7.09
N PHE A 35 -11.37 5.77 -5.91
CA PHE A 35 -12.05 4.57 -5.39
C PHE A 35 -13.53 4.79 -5.02
N GLY A 36 -14.03 6.01 -5.14
CA GLY A 36 -15.41 6.39 -4.79
C GLY A 36 -15.63 6.65 -3.30
N SER A 37 -14.95 5.92 -2.40
CA SER A 37 -14.98 6.15 -0.96
C SER A 37 -13.76 5.54 -0.26
N LEU A 38 -13.48 6.00 0.96
CA LEU A 38 -12.47 5.38 1.83
C LEU A 38 -12.76 3.90 2.10
N GLU A 39 -14.02 3.55 2.33
CA GLU A 39 -14.44 2.17 2.58
C GLU A 39 -14.24 1.27 1.35
N ASN A 40 -14.53 1.78 0.14
CA ASN A 40 -14.25 1.05 -1.09
C ASN A 40 -12.75 0.81 -1.29
N MET A 41 -11.91 1.81 -0.99
CA MET A 41 -10.46 1.67 -1.05
C MET A 41 -9.96 0.61 -0.07
N LYS A 42 -10.39 0.67 1.20
CA LYS A 42 -10.05 -0.33 2.23
C LYS A 42 -10.48 -1.73 1.78
N SER A 43 -11.70 -1.88 1.28
CA SER A 43 -12.23 -3.18 0.82
C SER A 43 -11.43 -3.75 -0.35
N GLN A 44 -11.06 -2.92 -1.33
CA GLN A 44 -10.27 -3.37 -2.48
C GLN A 44 -8.84 -3.73 -2.06
N LEU A 45 -8.21 -2.92 -1.20
CA LEU A 45 -6.86 -3.17 -0.72
C LEU A 45 -6.82 -4.46 0.09
N ALA A 46 -7.75 -4.65 1.03
CA ALA A 46 -7.85 -5.86 1.83
C ALA A 46 -8.07 -7.10 0.94
N ALA A 47 -9.00 -7.03 -0.02
CA ALA A 47 -9.29 -8.14 -0.92
C ALA A 47 -8.06 -8.56 -1.75
N GLN A 48 -7.33 -7.62 -2.33
CA GLN A 48 -6.12 -7.94 -3.09
C GLN A 48 -4.99 -8.46 -2.20
N THR A 49 -4.85 -7.91 -1.00
CA THR A 49 -3.80 -8.27 -0.05
C THR A 49 -4.00 -9.70 0.49
N VAL A 50 -5.24 -10.07 0.84
CA VAL A 50 -5.60 -11.43 1.28
C VAL A 50 -5.45 -12.47 0.16
N ALA A 51 -5.61 -12.06 -1.10
CA ALA A 51 -5.47 -12.96 -2.25
C ALA A 51 -4.00 -13.31 -2.60
N ILE A 52 -3.01 -12.72 -1.93
CA ILE A 52 -1.60 -13.04 -2.14
C ILE A 52 -1.33 -14.50 -1.75
N GLN A 53 -0.75 -15.27 -2.67
CA GLN A 53 -0.36 -16.65 -2.42
C GLN A 53 1.10 -16.71 -1.97
N GLY A 54 1.34 -17.21 -0.76
CA GLY A 54 2.65 -17.19 -0.13
C GLY A 54 2.96 -15.83 0.48
N SER A 55 4.23 -15.43 0.48
CA SER A 55 4.67 -14.20 1.13
C SER A 55 4.60 -12.98 0.20
N GLY A 56 4.19 -11.83 0.74
CA GLY A 56 4.15 -10.59 -0.04
C GLY A 56 3.56 -9.41 0.71
N TRP A 57 3.26 -8.36 -0.04
CA TRP A 57 2.80 -7.07 0.45
C TRP A 57 1.62 -6.55 -0.37
N GLY A 58 0.63 -5.97 0.31
CA GLY A 58 -0.39 -5.14 -0.30
C GLY A 58 -0.03 -3.66 -0.18
N TRP A 59 -0.22 -2.88 -1.24
CA TRP A 59 0.16 -1.47 -1.27
C TRP A 59 -0.96 -0.58 -1.82
N LEU A 60 -1.15 0.57 -1.16
CA LEU A 60 -1.66 1.78 -1.79
C LEU A 60 -0.46 2.61 -2.28
N GLY A 61 -0.41 2.88 -3.58
CA GLY A 61 0.65 3.66 -4.22
C GLY A 61 0.12 4.81 -5.07
N TYR A 62 0.97 5.80 -5.33
CA TYR A 62 0.68 6.93 -6.20
C TYR A 62 1.37 6.78 -7.55
N ASN A 63 0.59 6.83 -8.62
CA ASN A 63 1.10 6.84 -9.99
C ASN A 63 1.40 8.27 -10.43
N LYS A 64 2.68 8.66 -10.39
CA LYS A 64 3.14 10.00 -10.78
C LYS A 64 2.80 10.37 -12.23
N GLN A 65 2.74 9.41 -13.13
CA GLN A 65 2.48 9.67 -14.56
C GLN A 65 1.00 9.96 -14.82
N LYS A 66 0.11 9.27 -14.11
CA LYS A 66 -1.35 9.40 -14.26
C LYS A 66 -1.99 10.37 -13.25
N GLY A 67 -1.28 10.72 -12.18
CA GLY A 67 -1.79 11.57 -11.12
C GLY A 67 -2.85 10.92 -10.23
N VAL A 68 -2.89 9.59 -10.17
CA VAL A 68 -3.93 8.80 -9.47
C VAL A 68 -3.34 7.83 -8.46
N LEU A 69 -4.14 7.49 -7.46
CA LEU A 69 -3.89 6.40 -6.53
C LEU A 69 -4.18 5.05 -7.21
N GLN A 70 -3.38 4.04 -6.87
CA GLN A 70 -3.52 2.68 -7.37
C GLN A 70 -3.23 1.69 -6.25
N ILE A 71 -3.95 0.56 -6.26
CA ILE A 71 -3.64 -0.59 -5.42
C ILE A 71 -2.78 -1.55 -6.23
N ALA A 72 -1.75 -2.10 -5.60
CA ALA A 72 -0.88 -3.11 -6.18
C ALA A 72 -0.44 -4.11 -5.10
N THR A 73 -0.02 -5.29 -5.52
CA THR A 73 0.63 -6.28 -4.66
C THR A 73 2.06 -6.52 -5.12
N CYS A 74 2.93 -6.86 -4.18
CA CYS A 74 4.31 -7.22 -4.47
C CYS A 74 4.64 -8.58 -3.84
N PRO A 75 5.15 -9.56 -4.61
CA PRO A 75 5.55 -10.83 -4.04
C PRO A 75 6.83 -10.66 -3.21
N ASN A 76 6.97 -11.50 -2.19
CA ASN A 76 8.15 -11.56 -1.34
C ASN A 76 8.55 -10.18 -0.78
N GLN A 77 9.75 -9.70 -1.12
CA GLN A 77 10.30 -8.42 -0.67
C GLN A 77 10.58 -7.51 -1.85
N ASP A 78 9.78 -7.57 -2.90
CA ASP A 78 9.90 -6.67 -4.04
C ASP A 78 9.38 -5.28 -3.63
N PRO A 79 10.22 -4.22 -3.65
CA PRO A 79 9.81 -2.91 -3.17
C PRO A 79 9.01 -2.16 -4.23
N LEU A 80 7.86 -1.62 -3.84
CA LEU A 80 6.84 -1.09 -4.74
C LEU A 80 7.39 -0.13 -5.80
N GLU A 81 8.10 0.93 -5.40
CA GLU A 81 8.54 1.97 -6.35
C GLU A 81 9.59 1.45 -7.34
N ALA A 82 10.54 0.65 -6.88
CA ALA A 82 11.62 0.18 -7.75
C ALA A 82 11.15 -0.86 -8.77
N THR A 83 10.07 -1.60 -8.48
CA THR A 83 9.55 -2.66 -9.36
C THR A 83 8.35 -2.24 -10.20
N THR A 84 7.57 -1.25 -9.75
CA THR A 84 6.34 -0.80 -10.43
C THR A 84 6.35 0.66 -10.84
N GLY A 85 7.22 1.49 -10.26
CA GLY A 85 7.23 2.95 -10.42
C GLY A 85 6.17 3.69 -9.58
N LEU A 86 5.35 2.98 -8.79
CA LEU A 86 4.37 3.58 -7.89
C LEU A 86 5.04 4.05 -6.60
N VAL A 87 4.79 5.29 -6.18
CA VAL A 87 5.30 5.81 -4.91
C VAL A 87 4.51 5.18 -3.76
N PRO A 88 5.13 4.48 -2.81
CA PRO A 88 4.41 3.84 -1.71
C PRO A 88 3.82 4.87 -0.74
N LEU A 89 2.55 4.71 -0.40
CA LEU A 89 1.86 5.54 0.59
C LEU A 89 1.50 4.74 1.84
N PHE A 90 0.93 3.56 1.66
CA PHE A 90 0.52 2.67 2.75
C PHE A 90 0.74 1.21 2.35
N GLY A 91 1.49 0.46 3.17
CA GLY A 91 1.80 -0.95 2.96
C GLY A 91 1.24 -1.84 4.06
N ILE A 92 0.79 -3.04 3.67
CA ILE A 92 0.36 -4.10 4.57
C ILE A 92 1.27 -5.31 4.31
N ASP A 93 2.00 -5.73 5.34
CA ASP A 93 2.76 -6.98 5.31
C ASP A 93 1.82 -8.17 5.51
N VAL A 94 1.89 -9.17 4.63
CA VAL A 94 1.19 -10.45 4.78
C VAL A 94 2.14 -11.64 4.73
N TRP A 95 3.42 -11.43 4.99
CA TRP A 95 4.29 -12.51 5.43
C TRP A 95 3.73 -13.13 6.72
N GLU A 96 3.83 -14.46 6.86
CA GLU A 96 3.27 -15.17 8.03
C GLU A 96 3.87 -14.76 9.38
N HIS A 97 5.01 -14.05 9.37
CA HIS A 97 5.65 -13.53 10.57
C HIS A 97 5.22 -12.10 10.96
N ALA A 98 4.39 -11.45 10.14
CA ALA A 98 3.93 -10.09 10.35
C ALA A 98 3.04 -9.94 11.60
#